data_AF-A0A9X0CZ87-F1
#
_entry.id   AF-A0A9X0CZ87-F1
#
_cell.length_a   1.000
_cell.length_b   1.000
_cell.length_c   1.000
_cell.angle_alpha   90.00
_cell.angle_beta   90.00
_cell.angle_gamma   90.00
#
_symmetry.space_group_name_H-M   'P 1'
#
loop_
_entity.id
_entity.type
_entity.pdbx_description
1 polymer ?
#
loop_
_entity_poly.entity_id
_entity_poly.type
_entity_poly.pdbx_seq_one_letter_code
_entity_poly.pdbx_strand_id
1 'polypeptide(L)'
;MNNRALAIAGYFYSFNTLCLTLRAFGSVMEQSRQVGPIQIALFSILTDIRIVFWQFAAGILAFSIAITKVYMAEKSFIANGSDGNGMACGNSGPSCWWTMITHLGWTLLGVSEEFDPMISVDAPSENLARLLYATFLILGVILLINMLIALLSNTYQRTEDNSFKEWSIKRAISIQTYESYDPIPVPLNIIYSIGKLIVGVKEKEKVVSHAIQMTSIVMALDIANPFRPSFHILRSPF
;
A
#
# COMPACT_ATOMS: atom_id res chain seq x y z
N MET A 1 -4.26 28.76 18.76
CA MET A 1 -5.14 27.67 18.29
C MET A 1 -4.27 26.63 17.57
N ASN A 2 -3.68 25.68 18.31
CA ASN A 2 -2.81 24.64 17.73
C ASN A 2 -3.65 23.43 17.31
N ASN A 3 -4.25 23.50 16.13
CA ASN A 3 -5.05 22.39 15.61
C ASN A 3 -4.13 21.35 14.96
N ARG A 4 -3.64 20.41 15.78
CA ARG A 4 -2.82 19.26 15.33
C ARG A 4 -3.51 18.45 14.23
N ALA A 5 -4.85 18.46 14.19
CA ALA A 5 -5.65 17.83 13.14
C ALA A 5 -5.36 18.40 11.73
N LEU A 6 -5.14 19.71 11.61
CA LEU A 6 -4.83 20.34 10.31
C LEU A 6 -3.45 19.91 9.80
N ALA A 7 -2.47 19.79 10.72
CA ALA A 7 -1.14 19.29 10.38
C ALA A 7 -1.17 17.81 9.95
N ILE A 8 -1.92 16.98 10.68
CA ILE A 8 -2.10 15.56 10.33
C ILE A 8 -2.76 15.40 8.96
N ALA A 9 -3.78 16.20 8.65
CA ALA A 9 -4.40 16.21 7.33
C ALA A 9 -3.41 16.62 6.23
N GLY A 10 -2.53 17.60 6.50
CA GLY A 10 -1.45 17.99 5.58
C GLY A 10 -0.45 16.86 5.29
N TYR A 11 -0.06 16.08 6.31
CA TYR A 11 0.79 14.90 6.11
C TYR A 11 0.11 13.83 5.27
N PHE A 12 -1.17 13.55 5.54
CA PHE A 12 -1.94 12.55 4.78
C PHE A 12 -2.14 12.97 3.32
N TYR A 13 -2.38 14.26 3.07
CA TYR A 13 -2.48 14.81 1.71
C TYR A 13 -1.16 14.64 0.94
N SER A 14 -0.02 14.90 1.58
CA SER A 14 1.30 14.75 0.98
C SER A 14 1.60 13.30 0.61
N PHE A 15 1.25 12.36 1.50
CA PHE A 15 1.39 10.92 1.25
C PHE A 15 0.46 10.45 0.10
N ASN A 16 -0.79 10.90 0.06
CA ASN A 16 -1.70 10.59 -1.03
C ASN A 16 -1.19 11.15 -2.36
N THR A 17 -0.66 12.37 -2.35
CA THR A 17 -0.09 12.99 -3.55
C THR A 17 1.10 12.19 -4.07
N LEU A 18 1.99 11.71 -3.19
CA LEU A 18 3.09 10.82 -3.56
C LEU A 18 2.58 9.51 -4.22
N CYS A 19 1.56 8.88 -3.65
CA CYS A 19 0.97 7.66 -4.22
C CYS A 19 0.32 7.93 -5.59
N LEU A 20 -0.35 9.07 -5.75
CA LEU A 20 -0.99 9.47 -7.00
C LEU A 20 0.03 9.78 -8.10
N THR A 21 1.12 10.48 -7.78
CA THR A 21 2.18 10.79 -8.75
C THR A 21 2.94 9.53 -9.17
N LEU A 22 3.23 8.61 -8.25
CA LEU A 22 3.81 7.31 -8.57
C LEU A 22 2.91 6.49 -9.50
N ARG A 23 1.59 6.49 -9.23
CA ARG A 23 0.61 5.82 -10.10
C ARG A 23 0.55 6.46 -11.49
N ALA A 24 0.54 7.79 -11.58
CA ALA A 24 0.53 8.51 -12.84
C ALA A 24 1.77 8.17 -13.68
N PHE A 25 2.96 8.19 -13.06
CA PHE A 25 4.20 7.79 -13.70
C PHE A 25 4.17 6.33 -14.18
N GLY A 26 3.65 5.42 -13.36
CA GLY A 26 3.44 4.02 -13.75
C GLY A 26 2.54 3.87 -14.97
N SER A 27 1.43 4.60 -15.05
CA SER A 27 0.54 4.55 -16.23
C SER A 27 1.17 5.11 -17.50
N VAL A 28 2.03 6.14 -17.37
CA VAL A 28 2.78 6.71 -18.50
C VAL A 28 3.85 5.73 -18.99
N MET A 29 4.52 5.03 -18.08
CA MET A 29 5.48 3.99 -18.43
C MET A 29 4.82 2.78 -19.13
N GLU A 30 3.63 2.37 -18.69
CA GLU A 30 2.88 1.26 -19.29
C GLU A 30 2.50 1.52 -20.77
N GLN A 31 2.29 2.79 -21.14
CA GLN A 31 1.97 3.19 -22.50
C GLN A 31 3.13 2.96 -23.48
N SER A 32 4.36 2.86 -22.98
CA SER A 32 5.52 2.57 -23.81
C SER A 32 5.70 1.05 -23.99
N ARG A 33 5.65 0.62 -25.25
CA ARG A 33 5.67 -0.79 -25.68
C ARG A 33 6.91 -1.57 -25.20
N GLN A 34 7.96 -0.85 -24.79
CA GLN A 34 9.25 -1.38 -24.31
C GLN A 34 9.35 -1.45 -22.77
N VAL A 35 8.53 -0.70 -22.02
CA VAL A 35 8.72 -0.50 -20.57
C VAL A 35 7.60 -1.11 -19.72
N GLY A 36 6.43 -1.42 -20.32
CA GLY A 36 5.35 -2.16 -19.66
C GLY A 36 5.76 -3.50 -19.01
N PRO A 37 6.57 -4.37 -19.66
CA PRO A 37 7.08 -5.61 -19.05
C PRO A 37 7.92 -5.38 -17.79
N ILE A 38 8.70 -4.30 -17.78
CA ILE A 38 9.60 -3.94 -16.67
C ILE A 38 8.81 -3.57 -15.41
N GLN A 39 7.67 -2.92 -15.57
CA GLN A 39 6.81 -2.54 -14.43
C GLN A 39 6.17 -3.75 -13.74
N ILE A 40 5.86 -4.81 -14.48
CA ILE A 40 5.30 -6.05 -13.93
C ILE A 40 6.39 -6.86 -13.25
N ALA A 41 7.57 -6.91 -13.87
CA ALA A 41 8.76 -7.47 -13.24
C ALA A 41 9.03 -6.77 -11.90
N LEU A 42 8.98 -5.43 -11.86
CA LEU A 42 9.18 -4.62 -10.64
C LEU A 42 8.23 -5.01 -9.50
N PHE A 43 6.92 -5.18 -9.76
CA PHE A 43 5.96 -5.54 -8.71
C PHE A 43 6.22 -6.90 -8.05
N SER A 44 6.70 -7.88 -8.82
CA SER A 44 7.05 -9.17 -8.23
C SER A 44 8.40 -9.12 -7.49
N ILE A 45 9.35 -8.28 -7.92
CA ILE A 45 10.55 -7.97 -7.11
C ILE A 45 10.15 -7.33 -5.78
N LEU A 46 9.16 -6.43 -5.79
CA LEU A 46 8.59 -5.82 -4.58
C LEU A 46 7.86 -6.82 -3.68
N THR A 47 7.40 -7.95 -4.22
CA THR A 47 6.85 -9.03 -3.41
C THR A 47 7.97 -9.83 -2.74
N ASP A 48 9.06 -10.09 -3.47
CA ASP A 48 10.21 -10.82 -2.93
C ASP A 48 10.94 -10.00 -1.85
N ILE A 49 11.12 -8.69 -2.05
CA ILE A 49 11.74 -7.80 -1.05
C ILE A 49 10.93 -7.72 0.25
N ARG A 50 9.61 -7.96 0.22
CA ARG A 50 8.77 -7.97 1.43
C ARG A 50 9.22 -9.06 2.40
N ILE A 51 9.58 -10.23 1.88
CA ILE A 51 10.03 -11.37 2.70
C ILE A 51 11.37 -11.02 3.35
N VAL A 52 12.28 -10.43 2.57
CA VAL A 52 13.58 -9.95 3.04
C VAL A 52 13.43 -8.89 4.12
N PHE A 53 12.53 -7.93 3.92
CA PHE A 53 12.24 -6.88 4.89
C PHE A 53 11.81 -7.45 6.24
N TRP A 54 10.97 -8.49 6.25
CA TRP A 54 10.53 -9.14 7.49
C TRP A 54 11.67 -9.86 8.21
N GLN A 55 12.53 -10.57 7.48
CA GLN A 55 13.71 -11.21 8.05
C GLN A 55 14.67 -10.18 8.65
N PHE A 56 14.87 -9.08 7.93
CA PHE A 56 15.72 -7.99 8.38
C PHE A 56 15.17 -7.29 9.63
N ALA A 57 13.88 -6.97 9.63
CA ALA A 57 13.19 -6.40 10.78
C ALA A 57 13.28 -7.31 12.02
N ALA A 58 13.08 -8.63 11.83
CA ALA A 58 13.23 -9.60 12.92
C ALA A 58 14.65 -9.59 13.51
N GLY A 59 15.68 -9.52 12.66
CA GLY A 59 17.08 -9.37 13.08
C GLY A 59 17.32 -8.11 13.91
N ILE A 60 16.92 -6.93 13.40
CA ILE A 60 17.07 -5.67 14.13
C ILE A 60 16.36 -5.72 15.49
N LEU A 61 15.15 -6.25 15.55
CA LEU A 61 14.38 -6.36 16.80
C LEU A 61 15.08 -7.28 17.80
N ALA A 62 15.58 -8.44 17.38
CA ALA A 62 16.27 -9.39 18.24
C ALA A 62 17.55 -8.80 18.84
N PHE A 63 18.43 -8.24 17.99
CA PHE A 63 19.69 -7.66 18.44
C PHE A 63 19.47 -6.36 19.24
N SER A 64 18.47 -5.54 18.89
CA SER A 64 18.11 -4.35 19.68
C SER A 64 17.69 -4.71 21.09
N ILE A 65 16.85 -5.74 21.26
CA ILE A 65 16.44 -6.21 22.59
C ILE A 65 17.64 -6.74 23.37
N ALA A 66 18.49 -7.57 22.75
CA ALA A 66 19.67 -8.13 23.40
C ALA A 66 20.63 -7.04 23.91
N ILE A 67 20.96 -6.07 23.04
CA ILE A 67 21.85 -4.97 23.37
C ILE A 67 21.22 -4.07 24.44
N THR A 68 19.93 -3.73 24.32
CA THR A 68 19.22 -2.92 25.33
C THR A 68 19.23 -3.61 26.70
N LYS A 69 19.10 -4.93 26.76
CA LYS A 69 19.16 -5.69 28.02
C LYS A 69 20.55 -5.65 28.66
N VAL A 70 21.60 -5.79 27.85
CA VAL A 70 22.99 -5.65 28.32
C VAL A 70 23.20 -4.24 28.90
N TYR A 71 22.81 -3.18 28.18
CA TYR A 71 22.93 -1.80 28.69
C TYR A 71 22.14 -1.54 29.98
N MET A 72 20.92 -2.07 30.10
CA MET A 72 20.11 -1.89 31.31
C MET A 72 20.68 -2.63 32.52
N ALA A 73 21.34 -3.77 32.32
CA ALA A 73 22.06 -4.45 33.38
C ALA A 73 23.19 -3.58 33.92
N GLU A 74 24.03 -3.02 33.04
CA GLU A 74 25.14 -2.14 33.40
C GLU A 74 24.69 -0.87 34.15
N LYS A 75 23.62 -0.22 33.67
CA LYS A 75 23.04 0.95 34.34
C LYS A 75 22.66 0.67 35.81
N SER A 76 22.22 -0.55 36.11
CA SER A 76 21.85 -0.92 37.49
C SER A 76 23.06 -1.05 38.42
N PHE A 77 24.24 -1.39 37.89
CA PHE A 77 25.49 -1.48 38.65
C PHE A 77 26.15 -0.10 38.85
N ILE A 78 26.03 0.81 37.87
CA ILE A 78 26.70 2.12 37.85
C ILE A 78 25.87 3.24 38.54
N ALA A 79 24.60 2.99 38.87
CA ALA A 79 23.67 3.97 39.46
C ALA A 79 24.09 4.61 40.81
N ASN A 80 25.26 4.24 41.35
CA ASN A 80 25.79 4.80 42.59
C ASN A 80 26.74 6.00 42.39
N GLY A 81 27.07 6.40 41.16
CA GLY A 81 28.24 7.28 40.92
C GLY A 81 28.12 8.54 40.05
N SER A 82 27.27 8.61 39.02
CA SER A 82 27.34 9.77 38.09
C SER A 82 26.13 9.94 37.18
N ASP A 83 25.74 11.19 36.93
CA ASP A 83 24.71 11.62 35.97
C ASP A 83 24.92 10.99 34.58
N GLY A 84 23.87 10.32 34.07
CA GLY A 84 23.88 9.56 32.83
C GLY A 84 23.90 10.37 31.53
N ASN A 85 24.56 11.52 31.52
CA ASN A 85 24.64 12.44 30.38
C ASN A 85 25.54 11.95 29.22
N GLY A 86 26.23 10.81 29.36
CA GLY A 86 27.08 10.22 28.33
C GLY A 86 26.68 8.81 27.87
N MET A 87 25.57 8.26 28.36
CA MET A 87 25.16 6.89 28.01
C MET A 87 24.29 6.87 26.74
N ALA A 88 24.38 5.78 25.97
CA ALA A 88 23.61 5.56 24.74
C ALA A 88 22.08 5.72 24.88
N CYS A 89 21.55 5.67 26.10
CA CYS A 89 20.18 6.02 26.41
C CYS A 89 20.12 6.77 27.75
N GLY A 90 19.70 8.04 27.78
CA GLY A 90 19.49 8.77 29.05
C GLY A 90 18.27 8.30 29.85
N ASN A 91 17.19 7.91 29.15
CA ASN A 91 15.89 7.57 29.76
C ASN A 91 15.64 6.05 29.82
N SER A 92 15.04 5.59 30.91
CA SER A 92 14.62 4.20 31.10
C SER A 92 13.36 3.88 30.29
N GLY A 93 13.26 2.67 29.73
CA GLY A 93 12.01 2.13 29.16
C GLY A 93 11.98 2.02 27.61
N PRO A 94 10.79 2.03 26.99
CA PRO A 94 10.60 1.73 25.56
C PRO A 94 11.21 2.77 24.61
N SER A 95 11.49 3.98 25.10
CA SER A 95 12.18 5.03 24.34
C SER A 95 13.62 4.64 24.02
N CYS A 96 14.36 4.06 24.98
CA CYS A 96 15.73 3.60 24.76
C CYS A 96 15.79 2.48 23.72
N TRP A 97 14.85 1.53 23.80
CA TRP A 97 14.74 0.45 22.82
C TRP A 97 14.46 0.98 21.41
N TRP A 98 13.59 1.99 21.28
CA TRP A 98 13.33 2.65 20.01
C TRP A 98 14.59 3.33 19.46
N THR A 99 15.32 4.07 20.30
CA THR A 99 16.60 4.68 19.95
C THR A 99 17.59 3.63 19.43
N MET A 100 17.72 2.48 20.13
CA MET A 100 18.59 1.37 19.70
C MET A 100 18.20 0.80 18.34
N ILE A 101 16.91 0.61 18.06
CA ILE A 101 16.43 0.18 16.72
C ILE A 101 16.84 1.18 15.65
N THR A 102 16.63 2.48 15.90
CA THR A 102 16.96 3.51 14.90
C THR A 102 18.45 3.54 14.61
N HIS A 103 19.30 3.42 15.64
CA HIS A 103 20.75 3.37 15.45
C HIS A 103 21.20 2.13 14.66
N LEU A 104 20.74 0.94 15.03
CA LEU A 104 21.07 -0.30 14.30
C LEU A 104 20.61 -0.24 12.84
N GLY A 105 19.44 0.36 12.59
CA GLY A 105 18.92 0.59 11.24
C GLY A 105 19.78 1.54 10.41
N TRP A 106 20.12 2.71 10.95
CA TRP A 106 20.97 3.70 10.25
C TRP A 106 22.40 3.20 10.03
N THR A 107 22.91 2.41 10.97
CA THR A 107 24.24 1.81 10.88
C THR A 107 24.33 0.85 9.70
N LEU A 108 23.33 -0.01 9.49
CA LEU A 108 23.38 -0.95 8.37
C LEU A 108 23.32 -0.23 7.01
N LEU A 109 22.67 0.92 6.95
CA LEU A 109 22.65 1.77 5.74
C LEU A 109 23.98 2.51 5.51
N GLY A 110 24.93 2.42 6.44
CA GLY A 110 26.21 3.14 6.38
C GLY A 110 26.09 4.65 6.63
N VAL A 111 24.98 5.09 7.23
CA VAL A 111 24.65 6.52 7.46
C VAL A 111 24.97 6.95 8.90
N SER A 112 25.46 6.04 9.76
CA SER A 112 25.77 6.39 11.15
C SER A 112 27.04 7.23 11.24
N GLU A 113 26.89 8.52 11.58
CA GLU A 113 27.96 9.34 12.14
C GLU A 113 28.29 8.79 13.53
N GLU A 114 29.45 8.12 13.63
CA GLU A 114 30.32 8.01 14.81
C GLU A 114 29.63 8.10 16.18
N PHE A 115 28.63 7.25 16.41
CA PHE A 115 28.12 7.04 17.74
C PHE A 115 29.02 5.98 18.37
N ASP A 116 29.83 6.38 19.34
CA ASP A 116 30.60 5.47 20.17
C ASP A 116 29.74 5.13 21.39
N PRO A 117 28.94 4.05 21.36
CA PRO A 117 28.07 3.71 22.48
C PRO A 117 28.87 3.17 23.68
N MET A 118 30.20 3.22 23.62
CA MET A 118 31.11 2.42 24.43
C MET A 118 31.85 3.18 25.53
N ILE A 119 31.39 4.37 25.91
CA ILE A 119 31.91 5.00 27.14
C ILE A 119 31.13 4.45 28.35
N SER A 120 31.44 3.20 28.71
CA SER A 120 31.08 2.62 30.01
C SER A 120 32.34 2.13 30.72
N VAL A 121 32.37 2.32 32.03
CA VAL A 121 33.57 2.31 32.89
C VAL A 121 34.17 0.90 33.15
N ASP A 122 33.55 -0.18 32.64
CA ASP A 122 33.96 -1.57 32.90
C ASP A 122 34.28 -2.39 31.63
N ALA A 123 35.46 -3.04 31.63
CA ALA A 123 36.06 -3.73 30.48
C ALA A 123 35.31 -4.98 29.92
N PRO A 124 34.57 -5.81 30.70
CA PRO A 124 33.97 -7.03 30.15
C PRO A 124 32.63 -6.78 29.43
N SER A 125 31.82 -5.82 29.89
CA SER A 125 30.50 -5.53 29.34
C SER A 125 30.57 -4.72 28.05
N GLU A 126 31.52 -3.78 27.98
CA GLU A 126 31.89 -3.05 26.77
C GLU A 126 32.25 -4.03 25.63
N ASN A 127 33.08 -5.03 25.94
CA ASN A 127 33.50 -6.06 24.98
C ASN A 127 32.33 -6.92 24.50
N LEU A 128 31.39 -7.28 25.39
CA LEU A 128 30.21 -8.05 25.00
C LEU A 128 29.28 -7.24 24.09
N ALA A 129 29.03 -5.97 24.41
CA ALA A 129 28.21 -5.09 23.59
C ALA A 129 28.82 -4.87 22.19
N ARG A 130 30.15 -4.64 22.12
CA ARG A 130 30.89 -4.52 20.86
C ARG A 130 30.83 -5.80 20.03
N LEU A 131 30.96 -6.96 20.68
CA LEU A 131 30.88 -8.26 20.01
C LEU A 131 29.49 -8.51 19.42
N LEU A 132 28.43 -8.23 20.19
CA LEU A 132 27.04 -8.37 19.71
C LEU A 132 26.74 -7.44 18.53
N TYR A 133 27.22 -6.21 18.60
CA TYR A 133 27.09 -5.23 17.52
C TYR A 133 27.88 -5.64 16.26
N ALA A 134 29.13 -6.05 16.39
CA ALA A 134 29.94 -6.53 15.27
C ALA A 134 29.31 -7.78 14.62
N THR A 135 28.80 -8.70 15.44
CA THR A 135 28.09 -9.90 14.97
C THR A 135 26.82 -9.53 14.20
N PHE A 136 26.04 -8.56 14.71
CA PHE A 136 24.87 -8.04 14.00
C PHE A 136 25.24 -7.47 12.63
N LEU A 137 26.33 -6.69 12.53
CA LEU A 137 26.76 -6.12 11.25
C LEU A 137 27.21 -7.19 10.25
N ILE A 138 28.00 -8.17 10.69
CA ILE A 138 28.44 -9.27 9.83
C ILE A 138 27.23 -10.08 9.33
N LEU A 139 26.31 -10.46 10.23
CA LEU A 139 25.09 -11.17 9.85
C LEU A 139 24.19 -10.32 8.96
N GLY A 140 24.04 -9.03 9.25
CA GLY A 140 23.28 -8.09 8.44
C GLY A 140 23.80 -8.01 7.01
N VAL A 141 25.11 -7.86 6.82
CA VAL A 141 25.73 -7.81 5.49
C VAL A 141 25.59 -9.14 4.76
N ILE A 142 25.82 -10.28 5.42
CA ILE A 142 25.65 -11.61 4.80
C ILE A 142 24.20 -11.81 4.35
N LEU A 143 23.23 -11.46 5.20
CA LEU A 143 21.80 -11.53 4.87
C LEU A 143 21.45 -10.60 3.71
N LEU A 144 21.97 -9.37 3.69
CA LEU A 144 21.75 -8.42 2.60
C LEU A 144 22.30 -8.95 1.26
N ILE A 145 23.53 -9.45 1.24
CA ILE A 145 24.16 -9.97 0.02
C ILE A 145 23.45 -11.23 -0.46
N ASN A 146 23.18 -12.18 0.44
CA ASN A 146 22.51 -13.43 0.08
C ASN A 146 21.11 -13.19 -0.49
N MET A 147 20.40 -12.20 0.04
CA MET A 147 19.07 -11.83 -0.45
C MET A 147 19.12 -11.00 -1.74
N LEU A 148 20.13 -10.14 -1.92
CA LEU A 148 20.36 -9.42 -3.17
C LEU A 148 20.64 -10.39 -4.33
N ILE A 149 21.47 -11.41 -4.09
CA ILE A 149 21.76 -12.45 -5.07
C ILE A 149 20.50 -13.25 -5.40
N ALA A 150 19.71 -13.64 -4.39
CA ALA A 150 18.44 -14.35 -4.60
C ALA A 150 17.45 -13.52 -5.44
N LEU A 151 17.35 -12.22 -5.16
CA LEU A 151 16.49 -11.30 -5.91
C LEU A 151 16.97 -11.15 -7.36
N LEU A 152 18.25 -10.93 -7.59
CA LEU A 152 18.82 -10.80 -8.93
C LEU A 152 18.65 -12.09 -9.73
N SER A 153 18.92 -13.25 -9.12
CA SER A 153 18.78 -14.57 -9.77
C SER A 153 17.32 -14.90 -10.10
N ASN A 154 16.39 -14.69 -9.17
CA ASN A 154 14.97 -14.96 -9.40
C ASN A 154 14.38 -14.00 -10.44
N THR A 155 14.77 -12.73 -10.38
CA THR A 155 14.35 -11.72 -11.38
C THR A 155 14.89 -12.06 -12.75
N TYR A 156 16.16 -12.48 -12.85
CA TYR A 156 16.79 -12.85 -14.10
C TYR A 156 16.06 -14.02 -14.76
N GLN A 157 15.89 -15.13 -14.04
CA GLN A 157 15.17 -16.31 -14.53
C GLN A 157 13.72 -16.00 -14.93
N ARG A 158 13.00 -15.22 -14.10
CA ARG A 158 11.60 -14.86 -14.38
C ARG A 158 11.46 -13.92 -15.57
N THR A 159 12.41 -13.03 -15.80
CA THR A 159 12.37 -12.06 -16.91
C THR A 159 12.67 -12.73 -18.25
N GLU A 160 13.55 -13.73 -18.27
CA GLU A 160 13.87 -14.48 -19.49
C GLU A 160 12.66 -15.31 -19.98
N ASP A 161 11.96 -16.01 -19.07
CA ASP A 161 10.88 -16.93 -19.46
C ASP A 161 9.49 -16.27 -19.64
N ASN A 162 9.15 -15.24 -18.86
CA ASN A 162 7.77 -14.71 -18.81
C ASN A 162 7.55 -13.40 -19.59
N SER A 163 8.61 -12.67 -19.94
CA SER A 163 8.49 -11.32 -20.50
C SER A 163 7.71 -11.27 -21.83
N PHE A 164 7.88 -12.27 -22.70
CA PHE A 164 7.16 -12.34 -23.98
C PHE A 164 5.68 -12.73 -23.82
N LYS A 165 5.40 -13.67 -22.91
CA LYS A 165 4.04 -14.18 -22.67
C LYS A 165 3.17 -13.18 -21.89
N GLU A 166 3.73 -12.54 -20.87
CA GLU A 166 3.00 -11.53 -20.08
C GLU A 166 2.71 -10.27 -20.89
N TRP A 167 3.66 -9.82 -21.73
CA TRP A 167 3.46 -8.68 -22.61
C TRP A 167 2.32 -8.90 -23.61
N SER A 168 2.27 -10.08 -24.23
CA SER A 168 1.24 -10.40 -25.23
C SER A 168 -0.17 -10.50 -24.63
N ILE A 169 -0.32 -11.10 -23.44
CA ILE A 169 -1.62 -11.20 -22.75
C ILE A 169 -2.11 -9.81 -22.29
N LYS A 170 -1.24 -9.01 -21.67
CA LYS A 170 -1.64 -7.66 -21.21
C LYS A 170 -2.02 -6.74 -22.35
N ARG A 171 -1.30 -6.85 -23.47
CA ARG A 171 -1.64 -6.11 -24.68
C ARG A 171 -3.00 -6.54 -25.23
N ALA A 172 -3.33 -7.83 -25.21
CA ALA A 172 -4.65 -8.32 -25.63
C ALA A 172 -5.79 -7.78 -24.74
N ILE A 173 -5.60 -7.79 -23.41
CA ILE A 173 -6.59 -7.25 -22.45
C ILE A 173 -6.78 -5.74 -22.64
N SER A 174 -5.69 -4.99 -22.84
CA SER A 174 -5.75 -3.54 -23.09
C SER A 174 -6.56 -3.25 -24.35
N ILE A 175 -6.30 -3.95 -25.46
CA ILE A 175 -7.03 -3.79 -26.71
C ILE A 175 -8.52 -4.11 -26.53
N GLN A 176 -8.85 -5.22 -25.87
CA GLN A 176 -10.24 -5.60 -25.59
C GLN A 176 -10.97 -4.57 -24.71
N THR A 177 -10.26 -3.97 -23.74
CA THR A 177 -10.82 -2.92 -22.89
C THR A 177 -11.08 -1.65 -23.68
N TYR A 178 -10.18 -1.26 -24.58
CA TYR A 178 -10.37 -0.09 -25.47
C TYR A 178 -11.48 -0.29 -26.48
N GLU A 179 -11.70 -1.52 -26.95
CA GLU A 179 -12.81 -1.86 -27.87
C GLU A 179 -14.18 -1.78 -27.17
N SER A 180 -14.23 -2.03 -25.86
CA SER A 180 -15.47 -2.04 -25.07
C SER A 180 -15.87 -0.67 -24.49
N TYR A 181 -15.01 0.34 -24.60
CA TYR A 181 -15.23 1.69 -24.06
C TYR A 181 -15.67 2.69 -25.14
N ASP A 182 -16.62 3.55 -24.80
CA ASP A 182 -16.98 4.71 -25.64
C ASP A 182 -15.75 5.64 -25.80
N PRO A 183 -15.54 6.30 -26.96
CA PRO A 183 -14.34 7.09 -27.28
C PRO A 183 -14.21 8.42 -26.50
N ILE A 184 -14.89 8.56 -25.37
CA ILE A 184 -15.05 9.81 -24.64
C ILE A 184 -13.94 9.93 -23.57
N PRO A 185 -13.07 10.96 -23.62
CA PRO A 185 -11.98 11.11 -22.67
C PRO A 185 -12.49 11.39 -21.25
N VAL A 186 -11.66 11.05 -20.26
CA VAL A 186 -11.99 10.95 -18.83
C VAL A 186 -12.63 12.20 -18.17
N PRO A 187 -12.46 13.47 -18.62
CA PRO A 187 -13.28 14.56 -18.07
C PRO A 187 -14.73 14.58 -18.60
N LEU A 188 -14.98 14.09 -19.82
CA LEU A 188 -16.30 14.13 -20.47
C LEU A 188 -17.16 12.89 -20.19
N ASN A 189 -16.55 11.78 -19.78
CA ASN A 189 -17.25 10.54 -19.45
C ASN A 189 -18.26 10.71 -18.30
N ILE A 190 -17.94 11.55 -17.31
CA ILE A 190 -18.81 11.82 -16.15
C ILE A 190 -20.06 12.59 -16.61
N ILE A 191 -19.90 13.59 -17.47
CA ILE A 191 -21.01 14.38 -18.02
C ILE A 191 -21.92 13.50 -18.87
N TYR A 192 -21.34 12.63 -19.71
CA TYR A 192 -22.09 11.68 -20.52
C TYR A 192 -22.86 10.66 -19.66
N SER A 193 -22.23 10.12 -18.61
CA SER A 193 -22.86 9.19 -17.66
C SER A 193 -24.04 9.83 -16.91
N ILE A 194 -23.88 11.08 -16.46
CA ILE A 194 -24.96 11.85 -15.83
C ILE A 194 -26.08 12.13 -16.83
N GLY A 195 -25.75 12.55 -18.05
CA GLY A 195 -26.72 12.80 -19.11
C GLY A 195 -27.55 11.56 -19.48
N LYS A 196 -26.90 10.40 -19.61
CA LYS A 196 -27.56 9.11 -19.89
C LYS A 196 -28.50 8.69 -18.77
N LEU A 197 -28.11 8.89 -17.51
CA LEU A 197 -28.99 8.64 -16.35
C LEU A 197 -30.23 9.54 -16.38
N ILE A 198 -30.06 10.83 -16.68
CA ILE A 198 -31.18 11.79 -16.75
C ILE A 198 -32.16 11.41 -17.87
N VAL A 199 -31.65 11.06 -19.07
CA VAL A 199 -32.51 10.64 -20.20
C VAL A 199 -33.25 9.34 -19.86
N GLY A 200 -32.57 8.36 -19.26
CA GLY A 200 -33.19 7.11 -18.84
C GLY A 200 -34.30 7.29 -17.81
N VAL A 201 -34.14 8.22 -16.86
CA VAL A 201 -35.20 8.56 -15.89
C VAL A 201 -36.40 9.22 -16.58
N LYS A 202 -36.14 10.13 -17.52
CA LYS A 202 -37.20 10.85 -18.26
C LYS A 202 -38.04 9.93 -19.14
N GLU A 203 -37.41 8.91 -19.71
CA GLU A 203 -38.09 7.89 -20.52
C GLU A 203 -38.93 6.95 -19.66
N LYS A 204 -38.42 6.54 -18.49
CA LYS A 204 -39.20 5.77 -17.50
C LYS A 204 -40.42 6.56 -17.00
N GLU A 205 -40.27 7.85 -16.77
CA GLU A 205 -41.36 8.73 -16.31
C GLU A 205 -42.47 8.87 -17.35
N LYS A 206 -42.12 9.00 -18.65
CA LYS A 206 -43.11 9.03 -19.74
C LYS A 206 -43.89 7.73 -19.89
N VAL A 207 -43.21 6.58 -19.77
CA VAL A 207 -43.86 5.26 -19.85
C VAL A 207 -44.84 5.06 -18.68
N VAL A 208 -44.45 5.46 -17.47
CA VAL A 208 -45.33 5.40 -16.29
C VAL A 208 -46.52 6.34 -16.43
N SER A 209 -46.31 7.56 -16.93
CA SER A 209 -47.39 8.53 -17.19
C SER A 209 -48.41 8.00 -18.20
N HIS A 210 -47.97 7.39 -19.30
CA HIS A 210 -48.88 6.76 -20.28
C HIS A 210 -49.61 5.54 -19.71
N ALA A 211 -48.97 4.74 -18.86
CA ALA A 211 -49.62 3.60 -18.21
C ALA A 211 -50.74 4.03 -17.24
N ILE A 212 -50.53 5.12 -16.48
CA ILE A 212 -51.54 5.69 -15.58
C ILE A 212 -52.74 6.21 -16.39
N GLN A 213 -52.49 6.93 -17.49
CA GLN A 213 -53.56 7.49 -18.32
C GLN A 213 -54.40 6.40 -18.99
N MET A 214 -53.76 5.33 -19.48
CA MET A 214 -54.48 4.16 -20.01
C MET A 214 -55.34 3.47 -18.94
N THR A 215 -54.84 3.33 -17.72
CA THR A 215 -55.58 2.72 -16.61
C THR A 215 -56.79 3.58 -16.19
N SER A 216 -56.64 4.90 -16.15
CA SER A 216 -57.75 5.82 -15.86
C SER A 216 -58.82 5.82 -16.95
N ILE A 217 -58.44 5.70 -18.23
CA ILE A 217 -59.40 5.61 -19.35
C ILE A 217 -60.17 4.28 -19.27
N VAL A 218 -59.50 3.17 -19.00
CA VAL A 218 -60.15 1.85 -18.84
C VAL A 218 -61.13 1.87 -17.65
N MET A 219 -60.73 2.42 -16.50
CA MET A 219 -61.64 2.57 -15.35
C MET A 219 -62.83 3.48 -15.64
N ALA A 220 -62.65 4.59 -16.35
CA ALA A 220 -63.74 5.48 -16.74
C ALA A 220 -64.72 4.80 -17.72
N LEU A 221 -64.21 3.96 -18.62
CA LEU A 221 -65.03 3.16 -19.53
C LEU A 221 -65.86 2.10 -18.80
N ASP A 222 -65.31 1.45 -17.76
CA ASP A 222 -66.02 0.47 -16.94
C ASP A 222 -67.14 1.12 -16.11
N ILE A 223 -66.95 2.35 -15.62
CA ILE A 223 -67.98 3.11 -14.88
C ILE A 223 -69.13 3.54 -15.81
N ALA A 224 -68.83 3.90 -17.06
CA ALA A 224 -69.83 4.33 -18.04
C ALA A 224 -70.66 3.17 -18.62
N ASN A 225 -70.26 1.91 -18.41
CA ASN A 225 -70.96 0.73 -18.93
C ASN A 225 -70.98 -0.43 -17.92
N PRO A 226 -71.93 -0.44 -16.96
CA PRO A 226 -71.92 -1.36 -15.81
C PRO A 226 -72.23 -2.84 -16.13
N PHE A 227 -72.42 -3.19 -17.41
CA PHE A 227 -72.73 -4.56 -17.86
C PHE A 227 -71.65 -5.20 -18.73
N ARG A 228 -70.47 -4.59 -18.87
CA ARG A 228 -69.36 -5.24 -19.58
C ARG A 228 -68.74 -6.33 -18.68
N PRO A 229 -68.65 -7.61 -19.12
CA PRO A 229 -68.02 -8.65 -18.32
C PRO A 229 -66.53 -8.31 -18.14
N SER A 230 -66.07 -8.33 -16.89
CA SER A 230 -64.68 -8.08 -16.52
C SER A 230 -63.79 -9.12 -17.21
N PHE A 231 -63.05 -8.68 -18.24
CA PHE A 231 -62.07 -9.52 -18.91
C PHE A 231 -60.85 -9.67 -17.99
N HIS A 232 -60.94 -10.63 -17.07
CA HIS A 232 -59.78 -11.27 -16.48
C HIS A 232 -58.99 -11.93 -17.62
N ILE A 233 -58.06 -11.19 -18.23
CA ILE A 233 -57.10 -11.79 -19.16
C ILE A 233 -56.08 -12.55 -18.32
N LEU A 234 -56.21 -13.86 -18.42
CA LEU A 234 -55.26 -14.88 -17.99
C LEU A 234 -53.82 -14.43 -18.25
N ARG A 235 -53.06 -14.31 -17.16
CA ARG A 235 -51.61 -14.40 -17.18
C ARG A 235 -51.24 -15.82 -17.63
N SER A 236 -50.78 -16.00 -18.86
CA SER A 236 -49.99 -17.19 -19.23
C SER A 236 -48.50 -16.85 -19.16
N PRO A 237 -47.65 -17.79 -18.70
CA PRO A 237 -46.25 -17.53 -18.45
C PRO A 237 -45.41 -17.88 -19.68
N PHE A 238 -44.56 -16.96 -20.11
CA PHE A 238 -43.22 -17.24 -20.66
C PHE A 238 -42.33 -16.03 -20.38
#